data_AF-I2JI36-F1
#
_entry.id   AF-I2JI36-F1
#
_cell.length_a   1.000
_cell.length_b   1.000
_cell.length_c   1.000
_cell.angle_alpha   90.00
_cell.angle_beta   90.00
_cell.angle_gamma   90.00
#
_symmetry.space_group_name_H-M   'P 1'
#
loop_
_entity.id
_entity.type
_entity.pdbx_description
1 polymer ?
#
loop_
_entity_poly.entity_id
_entity_poly.type
_entity_poly.pdbx_seq_one_letter_code
_entity_poly.pdbx_strand_id
1 'polypeptide(L)'
;PSAIPDTLPGYLIHLVAEFSMDGEVIKSGGNQTMGTELYETLGLYSPSHGWGVSNNHPIAGEYRAIGLDLQGISPTQAAELKTSLEATQAKLESSDDTQLATLTKHDVIGDLIYGTIMSYLALNDVQEEIQAQSTNMVTYRLPSYGIFSTSLQPQYWFGIPRNTSFSGLSMDVDRVTFHGAAKDNSKATRVNFTQASGARLSAMEHLVPEQTFSTPESPAHGISAVKALALAAAEGQKIWTITQENLEFALSSINLSAEVESEIRNSVLAGQIATAHEAQLNYFGWVGSGYLLIDPQTGAGAYKIAGGSNGADIVGTVATTWGVIAAVFEAGLLVVKAAKPILLRAGAIGAILAFISLLASLASLSASCGLFVFPLMVMLIGLSVGLIYLSLITGGLGILILSQVLSYFASFAVGQISDACKKI
;
A
#
# COMPACT_ATOMS: atom_id res chain seq x y z
N PRO A 1 10.62 -2.04 -31.17
CA PRO A 1 9.17 -2.38 -31.20
C PRO A 1 8.32 -1.11 -31.12
N SER A 2 7.57 -0.80 -32.18
CA SER A 2 6.85 0.47 -32.37
C SER A 2 5.42 0.50 -31.80
N ALA A 3 4.94 -0.58 -31.20
CA ALA A 3 3.80 -0.59 -30.28
C ALA A 3 3.91 -1.85 -29.43
N ILE A 4 3.73 -1.70 -28.12
CA ILE A 4 3.65 -2.82 -27.19
C ILE A 4 2.21 -3.34 -27.23
N PRO A 5 1.97 -4.66 -27.38
CA PRO A 5 0.61 -5.19 -27.52
C PRO A 5 -0.19 -5.03 -26.23
N ASP A 6 -1.47 -4.66 -26.32
CA ASP A 6 -2.37 -4.46 -25.17
C ASP A 6 -2.68 -5.77 -24.40
N THR A 7 -2.45 -6.92 -25.04
CA THR A 7 -2.66 -8.25 -24.46
C THR A 7 -1.53 -9.19 -24.86
N LEU A 8 -1.16 -10.10 -23.96
CA LEU A 8 -0.20 -11.18 -24.24
C LEU A 8 -0.91 -12.52 -24.40
N PRO A 9 -0.43 -13.42 -25.29
CA PRO A 9 -1.00 -14.75 -25.46
C PRO A 9 -0.58 -15.66 -24.29
N GLY A 10 -1.33 -15.63 -23.18
CA GLY A 10 -0.98 -16.30 -21.92
C GLY A 10 -0.62 -17.78 -22.10
N TYR A 11 -1.40 -18.51 -22.90
CA TYR A 11 -1.19 -19.93 -23.25
C TYR A 11 0.14 -20.27 -23.93
N LEU A 12 0.86 -19.28 -24.50
CA LEU A 12 2.17 -19.48 -25.13
C LEU A 12 3.33 -19.10 -24.20
N ILE A 13 3.03 -18.46 -23.06
CA ILE A 13 4.04 -17.92 -22.16
C ILE A 13 4.12 -18.81 -20.92
N HIS A 14 5.33 -19.32 -20.69
CA HIS A 14 5.66 -20.22 -19.63
C HIS A 14 6.57 -19.52 -18.63
N LEU A 15 6.13 -19.47 -17.37
CA LEU A 15 6.76 -18.70 -16.29
C LEU A 15 7.13 -19.63 -15.14
N VAL A 16 8.24 -19.33 -14.48
CA VAL A 16 8.61 -19.97 -13.22
C VAL A 16 8.29 -18.98 -12.10
N ALA A 17 7.50 -19.43 -11.12
CA ALA A 17 7.28 -18.64 -9.92
C ALA A 17 8.59 -18.57 -9.12
N GLU A 18 9.03 -17.37 -8.75
CA GLU A 18 10.24 -17.14 -7.98
C GLU A 18 9.90 -16.41 -6.69
N PHE A 19 10.45 -16.89 -5.58
CA PHE A 19 10.45 -16.20 -4.31
C PHE A 19 11.86 -15.72 -4.05
N SER A 20 12.02 -14.40 -3.96
CA SER A 20 13.31 -13.73 -3.80
C SER A 20 13.37 -12.94 -2.49
N MET A 21 14.56 -12.90 -1.90
CA MET A 21 14.89 -12.07 -0.74
C MET A 21 16.20 -11.34 -1.06
N ASP A 22 16.25 -10.03 -0.84
CA ASP A 22 17.42 -9.18 -1.12
C ASP A 22 18.01 -9.35 -2.53
N GLY A 23 17.13 -9.50 -3.53
CA GLY A 23 17.49 -9.71 -4.93
C GLY A 23 17.96 -11.13 -5.27
N GLU A 24 18.10 -12.02 -4.30
CA GLU A 24 18.47 -13.43 -4.52
C GLU A 24 17.23 -14.33 -4.57
N VAL A 25 17.13 -15.17 -5.60
CA VAL A 25 16.06 -16.18 -5.71
C VAL A 25 16.34 -17.32 -4.73
N ILE A 26 15.56 -17.38 -3.65
CA ILE A 26 15.70 -18.41 -2.61
C ILE A 26 14.83 -19.63 -2.87
N LYS A 27 13.76 -19.49 -3.65
CA LYS A 27 12.91 -20.60 -4.06
C LYS A 27 12.35 -20.38 -5.46
N SER A 28 12.25 -21.46 -6.22
CA SER A 28 11.55 -21.48 -7.50
C SER A 28 10.48 -22.57 -7.50
N GLY A 29 9.36 -22.28 -8.15
CA GLY A 29 8.26 -23.20 -8.38
C GLY A 29 8.42 -24.01 -9.67
N GLY A 30 7.35 -24.71 -10.05
CA GLY A 30 7.25 -25.34 -11.35
C GLY A 30 6.96 -24.33 -12.47
N ASN A 31 7.07 -24.79 -13.71
CA ASN A 31 6.65 -24.02 -14.87
C ASN A 31 5.12 -23.89 -14.89
N GLN A 32 4.63 -22.66 -15.00
CA GLN A 32 3.22 -22.28 -15.01
C GLN A 32 2.89 -21.50 -16.28
N THR A 33 1.68 -21.67 -16.79
CA THR A 33 1.19 -20.87 -17.91
C THR A 33 0.82 -19.48 -17.42
N MET A 34 1.23 -18.42 -18.11
CA MET A 34 0.85 -17.05 -17.75
C MET A 34 -0.67 -16.91 -17.70
N GLY A 35 -1.17 -16.21 -16.69
CA GLY A 35 -2.62 -16.06 -16.46
C GLY A 35 -3.24 -17.17 -15.62
N THR A 36 -2.50 -18.23 -15.27
CA THR A 36 -2.97 -19.28 -14.35
C THR A 36 -3.07 -18.73 -12.94
N GLU A 37 -4.18 -18.98 -12.25
CA GLU A 37 -4.32 -18.69 -10.82
C GLU A 37 -3.42 -19.62 -9.99
N LEU A 38 -2.67 -19.02 -9.08
CA LEU A 38 -1.80 -19.69 -8.13
C LEU A 38 -2.42 -19.59 -6.74
N TYR A 39 -1.93 -20.40 -5.80
CA TYR A 39 -2.38 -20.39 -4.41
C TYR A 39 -1.24 -19.97 -3.50
N GLU A 40 -1.47 -18.93 -2.70
CA GLU A 40 -0.52 -18.38 -1.75
C GLU A 40 -1.14 -18.36 -0.35
N THR A 41 -0.41 -18.87 0.64
CA THR A 41 -0.78 -18.71 2.05
C THR A 41 0.34 -17.96 2.76
N LEU A 42 0.04 -16.76 3.25
CA LEU A 42 0.93 -16.01 4.12
C LEU A 42 0.47 -16.15 5.56
N GLY A 43 1.40 -16.10 6.50
CA GLY A 43 1.04 -16.22 7.91
C GLY A 43 2.10 -15.79 8.88
N LEU A 44 1.65 -15.35 10.04
CA LEU A 44 2.49 -15.04 11.18
C LEU A 44 2.18 -16.01 12.32
N TYR A 45 3.23 -16.53 12.93
CA TYR A 45 3.12 -17.38 14.10
C TYR A 45 3.30 -16.54 15.38
N SER A 46 2.37 -16.71 16.32
CA SER A 46 2.47 -16.18 17.68
C SER A 46 2.46 -17.33 18.69
N PRO A 47 3.33 -17.33 19.72
CA PRO A 47 3.28 -18.34 20.78
C PRO A 47 1.94 -18.38 21.53
N SER A 48 1.21 -17.26 21.61
CA SER A 48 -0.05 -17.17 22.35
C SER A 48 -1.29 -17.44 21.50
N HIS A 49 -1.20 -17.29 20.17
CA HIS A 49 -2.35 -17.38 19.27
C HIS A 49 -2.17 -18.37 18.11
N GLY A 50 -1.01 -19.02 18.00
CA GLY A 50 -0.68 -19.91 16.89
C GLY A 50 -0.50 -19.15 15.56
N TRP A 51 -0.77 -19.84 14.46
CA TRP A 51 -0.72 -19.26 13.12
C TRP A 51 -1.96 -18.42 12.82
N GLY A 52 -1.75 -17.15 12.47
CA GLY A 52 -2.73 -16.33 11.77
C GLY A 52 -2.37 -16.27 10.29
N VAL A 53 -3.19 -16.86 9.44
CA VAL A 53 -2.94 -16.99 7.99
C VAL A 53 -3.94 -16.19 7.15
N SER A 54 -3.49 -15.76 5.98
CA SER A 54 -4.28 -15.22 4.88
C SER A 54 -4.05 -16.10 3.65
N ASN A 55 -5.07 -16.23 2.79
CA ASN A 55 -4.99 -16.99 1.55
C ASN A 55 -5.24 -16.04 0.39
N ASN A 56 -4.29 -16.00 -0.53
CA ASN A 56 -4.27 -15.14 -1.69
C ASN A 56 -4.23 -15.98 -2.97
N HIS A 57 -4.76 -15.42 -4.06
CA HIS A 57 -4.89 -16.11 -5.34
C HIS A 57 -4.15 -15.34 -6.45
N PRO A 58 -2.80 -15.25 -6.40
CA PRO A 58 -2.05 -14.50 -7.38
C PRO A 58 -2.15 -15.09 -8.78
N ILE A 59 -2.04 -14.25 -9.80
CA ILE A 59 -2.02 -14.70 -11.19
C ILE A 59 -0.56 -14.87 -11.66
N ALA A 60 -0.26 -16.00 -12.30
CA ALA A 60 1.05 -16.26 -12.88
C ALA A 60 1.41 -15.17 -13.90
N GLY A 61 2.48 -14.43 -13.62
CA GLY A 61 2.90 -13.24 -14.37
C GLY A 61 2.90 -11.96 -13.54
N GLU A 62 2.23 -11.96 -12.40
CA GLU A 62 2.28 -10.85 -11.46
C GLU A 62 3.64 -10.75 -10.76
N TYR A 63 4.06 -9.52 -10.49
CA TYR A 63 5.15 -9.20 -9.59
C TYR A 63 4.56 -8.68 -8.28
N ARG A 64 4.97 -9.29 -7.16
CA ARG A 64 4.39 -9.06 -5.83
C ARG A 64 5.52 -8.70 -4.87
N ALA A 65 5.35 -7.61 -4.14
CA ALA A 65 6.23 -7.23 -3.06
C ALA A 65 5.51 -7.45 -1.72
N ILE A 66 6.09 -8.27 -0.87
CA ILE A 66 5.58 -8.53 0.48
C ILE A 66 6.22 -7.51 1.42
N GLY A 67 5.41 -6.59 1.94
CA GLY A 67 5.81 -5.66 2.99
C GLY A 67 5.67 -6.32 4.34
N LEU A 68 6.72 -6.24 5.15
CA LEU A 68 6.73 -6.73 6.53
C LEU A 68 6.97 -5.57 7.48
N ASP A 69 6.04 -5.40 8.42
CA ASP A 69 6.15 -4.48 9.54
C ASP A 69 6.25 -5.32 10.82
N LEU A 70 7.46 -5.42 11.37
CA LEU A 70 7.77 -6.32 12.49
C LEU A 70 7.83 -5.60 13.84
N GLN A 71 6.94 -4.61 14.07
CA GLN A 71 6.86 -3.66 15.21
C GLN A 71 7.35 -2.23 14.88
N GLY A 72 7.02 -1.77 13.69
CA GLY A 72 7.47 -0.51 13.11
C GLY A 72 8.58 -0.74 12.10
N ILE A 73 8.66 0.18 11.14
CA ILE A 73 9.74 0.18 10.15
C ILE A 73 11.00 0.79 10.78
N SER A 74 12.11 0.04 10.73
CA SER A 74 13.37 0.52 11.29
C SER A 74 13.95 1.66 10.45
N PRO A 75 14.64 2.64 11.07
CA PRO A 75 15.30 3.72 10.34
C PRO A 75 16.32 3.22 9.32
N THR A 76 17.00 2.11 9.63
CA THR A 76 17.95 1.45 8.73
C THR A 76 17.24 0.93 7.49
N GLN A 77 16.15 0.18 7.65
CA GLN A 77 15.36 -0.35 6.53
C GLN A 77 14.79 0.77 5.66
N ALA A 78 14.31 1.87 6.27
CA ALA A 78 13.84 3.04 5.52
C ALA A 78 14.97 3.75 4.75
N ALA A 79 16.17 3.87 5.35
CA ALA A 79 17.33 4.48 4.73
C ALA A 79 17.91 3.64 3.58
N GLU A 80 17.96 2.32 3.75
CA GLU A 80 18.38 1.36 2.71
C GLU A 80 17.44 1.41 1.51
N LEU A 81 16.13 1.34 1.75
CA LEU A 81 15.11 1.46 0.70
C LEU A 81 15.19 2.80 -0.03
N LYS A 82 15.37 3.90 0.71
CA LYS A 82 15.57 5.23 0.12
C LYS A 82 16.82 5.25 -0.77
N THR A 83 17.93 4.71 -0.29
CA THR A 83 19.20 4.68 -1.03
C THR A 83 19.06 3.86 -2.32
N SER A 84 18.37 2.72 -2.28
CA SER A 84 18.11 1.90 -3.46
C SER A 84 17.28 2.66 -4.50
N LEU A 85 16.20 3.31 -4.06
CA LEU A 85 15.35 4.13 -4.93
C LEU A 85 16.10 5.30 -5.56
N GLU A 86 16.92 6.02 -4.80
CA GLU A 86 17.76 7.12 -5.31
C GLU A 86 18.81 6.62 -6.31
N ALA A 87 19.43 5.47 -6.05
CA ALA A 87 20.41 4.86 -6.96
C ALA A 87 19.76 4.41 -8.29
N THR A 88 18.61 3.75 -8.22
CA THR A 88 17.80 3.37 -9.38
C THR A 88 17.39 4.61 -10.17
N GLN A 89 16.88 5.65 -9.49
CA GLN A 89 16.50 6.91 -10.13
C GLN A 89 17.68 7.56 -10.86
N ALA A 90 18.85 7.67 -10.21
CA ALA A 90 20.04 8.27 -10.81
C ALA A 90 20.51 7.53 -12.07
N LYS A 91 20.51 6.18 -12.04
CA LYS A 91 20.84 5.36 -13.22
C LYS A 91 19.88 5.58 -14.38
N LEU A 92 18.61 5.87 -14.10
CA LEU A 92 17.58 6.11 -15.13
C LEU A 92 17.64 7.52 -15.72
N GLU A 93 17.94 8.51 -14.87
CA GLU A 93 18.07 9.90 -15.30
C GLU A 93 19.31 10.11 -16.16
N SER A 94 20.41 9.39 -15.88
CA SER A 94 21.67 9.50 -16.61
C SER A 94 21.50 9.29 -18.13
N SER A 95 20.48 8.53 -18.54
CA SER A 95 20.21 8.19 -19.95
C SER A 95 21.43 7.57 -20.66
N ASP A 96 22.37 7.01 -19.90
CA ASP A 96 23.56 6.31 -20.37
C ASP A 96 23.25 4.83 -20.57
N ASP A 97 23.19 4.38 -21.84
CA ASP A 97 22.86 3.00 -22.23
C ASP A 97 23.67 1.94 -21.44
N THR A 98 24.89 2.26 -20.99
CA THR A 98 25.73 1.36 -20.18
C THR A 98 25.18 1.21 -18.76
N GLN A 99 24.77 2.31 -18.12
CA GLN A 99 24.17 2.27 -16.79
C GLN A 99 22.76 1.68 -16.83
N LEU A 100 22.00 2.00 -17.87
CA LEU A 100 20.66 1.45 -18.11
C LEU A 100 20.71 -0.07 -18.26
N ALA A 101 21.72 -0.62 -18.93
CA ALA A 101 21.90 -2.07 -19.08
C ALA A 101 22.21 -2.81 -17.75
N THR A 102 22.59 -2.09 -16.69
CA THR A 102 22.82 -2.70 -15.36
C THR A 102 21.55 -2.89 -14.54
N LEU A 103 20.43 -2.29 -14.96
CA LEU A 103 19.19 -2.32 -14.20
C LEU A 103 18.49 -3.67 -14.32
N THR A 104 18.12 -4.23 -13.18
CA THR A 104 17.32 -5.46 -13.11
C THR A 104 15.82 -5.17 -13.03
N LYS A 105 15.00 -6.21 -13.18
CA LYS A 105 13.56 -6.14 -12.88
C LYS A 105 13.30 -5.70 -11.44
N HIS A 106 14.15 -6.16 -10.50
CA HIS A 106 14.04 -5.83 -9.09
C HIS A 106 14.31 -4.33 -8.87
N ASP A 107 15.37 -3.81 -9.50
CA ASP A 107 15.71 -2.39 -9.40
C ASP A 107 14.56 -1.50 -9.92
N VAL A 108 13.89 -1.89 -11.00
CA VAL A 108 12.90 -1.04 -11.69
C VAL A 108 11.48 -1.20 -11.12
N ILE A 109 10.98 -2.42 -11.03
CA ILE A 109 9.60 -2.71 -10.58
C ILE A 109 9.59 -3.06 -9.09
N GLY A 110 10.58 -3.83 -8.64
CA GLY A 110 10.64 -4.33 -7.27
C GLY A 110 10.80 -3.23 -6.24
N ASP A 111 11.81 -2.39 -6.37
CA ASP A 111 12.06 -1.28 -5.44
C ASP A 111 10.87 -0.34 -5.34
N LEU A 112 10.20 -0.05 -6.47
CA LEU A 112 9.05 0.85 -6.51
C LEU A 112 7.83 0.26 -5.81
N ILE A 113 7.48 -0.99 -6.12
CA ILE A 113 6.32 -1.65 -5.53
C ILE A 113 6.57 -1.96 -4.05
N TYR A 114 7.77 -2.45 -3.71
CA TYR A 114 8.18 -2.65 -2.32
C TYR A 114 8.21 -1.34 -1.54
N GLY A 115 8.75 -0.27 -2.13
CA GLY A 115 8.77 1.04 -1.51
C GLY A 115 7.37 1.61 -1.25
N THR A 116 6.39 1.27 -2.09
CA THR A 116 4.99 1.68 -1.91
C THR A 116 4.35 1.00 -0.70
N ILE A 117 4.48 -0.33 -0.55
CA ILE A 117 3.91 -1.05 0.61
C ILE A 117 4.63 -0.66 1.91
N MET A 118 5.95 -0.44 1.87
CA MET A 118 6.69 0.04 3.03
C MET A 118 6.29 1.46 3.42
N SER A 119 6.04 2.35 2.44
CA SER A 119 5.50 3.69 2.71
C SER A 119 4.13 3.64 3.35
N TYR A 120 3.25 2.74 2.87
CA TYR A 120 1.94 2.50 3.47
C TYR A 120 2.06 2.10 4.94
N LEU A 121 2.90 1.11 5.26
CA LEU A 121 3.06 0.62 6.63
C LEU A 121 3.60 1.74 7.54
N ALA A 122 4.67 2.43 7.12
CA ALA A 122 5.32 3.44 7.95
C ALA A 122 4.45 4.68 8.18
N LEU A 123 3.74 5.16 7.15
CA LEU A 123 2.82 6.28 7.31
C LEU A 123 1.70 5.92 8.31
N ASN A 124 1.22 4.68 8.27
CA ASN A 124 0.21 4.22 9.21
C ASN A 124 0.74 4.06 10.63
N ASP A 125 2.00 3.67 10.83
CA ASP A 125 2.62 3.60 12.16
C ASP A 125 2.68 4.97 12.83
N VAL A 126 3.18 5.98 12.10
CA VAL A 126 3.25 7.37 12.57
C VAL A 126 1.86 7.89 12.92
N GLN A 127 0.88 7.67 12.04
CA GLN A 127 -0.48 8.15 12.25
C GLN A 127 -1.17 7.43 13.42
N GLU A 128 -0.87 6.15 13.64
CA GLU A 128 -1.36 5.41 14.80
C GLU A 128 -0.81 6.00 16.11
N GLU A 129 0.48 6.29 16.17
CA GLU A 129 1.12 6.90 17.35
C GLU A 129 0.51 8.27 17.68
N ILE A 130 0.37 9.14 16.67
CA ILE A 130 -0.27 10.47 16.81
C ILE A 130 -1.71 10.33 17.29
N GLN A 131 -2.47 9.41 16.69
CA GLN A 131 -3.84 9.15 17.09
C GLN A 131 -3.92 8.64 18.53
N ALA A 132 -3.04 7.73 18.93
CA ALA A 132 -3.04 7.17 20.27
C ALA A 132 -2.80 8.25 21.34
N GLN A 133 -1.86 9.17 21.09
CA GLN A 133 -1.58 10.30 21.96
C GLN A 133 -2.81 11.22 22.14
N SER A 134 -3.56 11.48 21.07
CA SER A 134 -4.74 12.34 21.10
C SER A 134 -6.02 11.69 21.67
N THR A 135 -6.09 10.35 21.71
CA THR A 135 -7.30 9.59 22.07
C THR A 135 -7.21 8.84 23.40
N ASN A 136 -6.26 9.20 24.26
CA ASN A 136 -6.04 8.55 25.55
C ASN A 136 -5.75 7.04 25.43
N MET A 137 -5.14 6.63 24.32
CA MET A 137 -4.74 5.25 24.06
C MET A 137 -3.23 5.09 24.25
N VAL A 138 -2.81 3.88 24.60
CA VAL A 138 -1.42 3.43 24.50
C VAL A 138 -1.44 2.24 23.55
N THR A 139 -0.66 2.32 22.47
CA THR A 139 -0.60 1.27 21.45
C THR A 139 0.83 0.85 21.15
N TYR A 140 0.97 -0.40 20.70
CA TYR A 140 2.20 -0.98 20.20
C TYR A 140 1.87 -1.79 18.95
N ARG A 141 2.54 -1.46 17.84
CA ARG A 141 2.42 -2.22 16.59
C ARG A 141 2.88 -3.65 16.82
N LEU A 142 2.11 -4.61 16.32
CA LEU A 142 2.49 -6.02 16.26
C LEU A 142 2.93 -6.38 14.85
N PRO A 143 3.63 -7.52 14.68
CA PRO A 143 3.95 -8.05 13.38
C PRO A 143 2.73 -8.05 12.44
N SER A 144 2.91 -7.37 11.32
CA SER A 144 1.92 -7.02 10.32
C SER A 144 2.53 -7.22 8.94
N TYR A 145 1.69 -7.51 7.95
CA TYR A 145 2.14 -7.73 6.58
C TYR A 145 1.04 -7.37 5.58
N GLY A 146 1.49 -7.04 4.37
CA GLY A 146 0.63 -6.79 3.23
C GLY A 146 1.41 -6.93 1.94
N ILE A 147 0.69 -6.88 0.83
CA ILE A 147 1.22 -7.07 -0.50
C ILE A 147 0.89 -5.83 -1.33
N PHE A 148 1.87 -5.34 -2.07
CA PHE A 148 1.59 -4.49 -3.23
C PHE A 148 2.08 -5.21 -4.47
N SER A 149 1.29 -5.17 -5.54
CA SER A 149 1.53 -6.01 -6.70
C SER A 149 1.07 -5.37 -8.00
N THR A 150 1.60 -5.88 -9.10
CA THR A 150 0.98 -5.73 -10.41
C THR A 150 -0.22 -6.67 -10.50
N SER A 151 -1.32 -6.21 -11.10
CA SER A 151 -2.50 -7.03 -11.33
C SER A 151 -2.61 -7.42 -12.81
N LEU A 152 -2.95 -8.68 -13.06
CA LEU A 152 -3.24 -9.20 -14.38
C LEU A 152 -4.70 -9.68 -14.49
N GLN A 153 -5.30 -9.48 -15.66
CA GLN A 153 -6.63 -9.97 -15.98
C GLN A 153 -6.57 -11.01 -17.11
N PRO A 154 -6.56 -12.32 -16.77
CA PRO A 154 -6.62 -13.39 -17.76
C PRO A 154 -8.04 -13.56 -18.33
N GLN A 155 -8.11 -13.83 -19.63
CA GLN A 155 -9.33 -14.19 -20.36
C GLN A 155 -9.28 -15.68 -20.72
N TYR A 156 -10.19 -16.45 -20.13
CA TYR A 156 -10.20 -17.90 -20.25
C TYR A 156 -11.10 -18.40 -21.36
N TRP A 157 -10.58 -19.33 -22.17
CA TRP A 157 -11.36 -20.10 -23.15
C TRP A 157 -11.22 -21.58 -22.80
N PHE A 158 -12.35 -22.24 -22.51
CA PHE A 158 -12.37 -23.65 -22.09
C PHE A 158 -11.42 -23.97 -20.92
N GLY A 159 -11.27 -23.02 -19.96
CA GLY A 159 -10.40 -23.17 -18.80
C GLY A 159 -8.91 -22.87 -19.04
N ILE A 160 -8.54 -22.43 -20.25
CA ILE A 160 -7.15 -22.08 -20.61
C ILE A 160 -7.02 -20.56 -20.74
N PRO A 161 -6.03 -19.91 -20.08
CA PRO A 161 -5.82 -18.47 -20.20
C PRO A 161 -5.31 -18.13 -21.60
N ARG A 162 -6.16 -17.58 -22.47
CA ARG A 162 -5.81 -17.30 -23.86
C ARG A 162 -5.14 -15.96 -24.03
N ASN A 163 -5.75 -14.92 -23.46
CA ASN A 163 -5.23 -13.56 -23.49
C ASN A 163 -5.06 -13.08 -22.05
N THR A 164 -3.95 -12.43 -21.76
CA THR A 164 -3.69 -11.82 -20.45
C THR A 164 -3.38 -10.35 -20.65
N SER A 165 -4.11 -9.47 -19.99
CA SER A 165 -3.89 -8.02 -19.99
C SER A 165 -3.44 -7.54 -18.62
N PHE A 166 -2.76 -6.39 -18.58
CA PHE A 166 -2.55 -5.67 -17.33
C PHE A 166 -3.80 -4.94 -16.91
N SER A 167 -4.24 -5.15 -15.67
CA SER A 167 -5.41 -4.47 -15.10
C SER A 167 -5.03 -3.29 -14.23
N GLY A 168 -3.82 -3.24 -13.68
CA GLY A 168 -3.42 -2.15 -12.79
C GLY A 168 -2.39 -2.57 -11.75
N LEU A 169 -2.38 -1.82 -10.64
CA LEU A 169 -1.66 -2.18 -9.42
C LEU A 169 -2.68 -2.48 -8.33
N SER A 170 -2.37 -3.39 -7.41
CA SER A 170 -3.26 -3.74 -6.31
C SER A 170 -2.49 -3.77 -5.00
N MET A 171 -3.05 -3.13 -3.97
CA MET A 171 -2.59 -3.17 -2.59
C MET A 171 -3.56 -4.05 -1.80
N ASP A 172 -3.06 -5.11 -1.19
CA ASP A 172 -3.85 -6.01 -0.35
C ASP A 172 -3.13 -6.18 0.98
N VAL A 173 -3.67 -5.56 2.03
CA VAL A 173 -3.03 -5.57 3.35
C VAL A 173 -3.73 -6.60 4.22
N ASP A 174 -3.23 -7.83 4.11
CA ASP A 174 -3.76 -9.00 4.80
C ASP A 174 -3.89 -8.82 6.32
N ARG A 175 -2.91 -8.15 6.94
CA ARG A 175 -2.89 -8.04 8.40
C ARG A 175 -2.13 -6.81 8.90
N VAL A 176 -2.87 -5.90 9.52
CA VAL A 176 -2.32 -4.86 10.41
C VAL A 176 -2.86 -5.08 11.81
N THR A 177 -1.98 -5.36 12.76
CA THR A 177 -2.36 -5.65 14.15
C THR A 177 -1.59 -4.77 15.12
N PHE A 178 -2.23 -4.35 16.19
CA PHE A 178 -1.57 -3.67 17.31
C PHE A 178 -2.09 -4.22 18.64
N HIS A 179 -1.29 -4.08 19.69
CA HIS A 179 -1.77 -4.17 21.07
C HIS A 179 -2.12 -2.77 21.56
N GLY A 180 -3.29 -2.59 22.14
CA GLY A 180 -3.72 -1.28 22.62
C GLY A 180 -4.62 -1.34 23.84
N ALA A 181 -4.43 -0.38 24.74
CA ALA A 181 -5.28 -0.16 25.91
C ALA A 181 -5.58 1.32 26.08
N ALA A 182 -6.83 1.63 26.45
CA ALA A 182 -7.20 2.98 26.85
C ALA A 182 -6.67 3.23 28.27
N LYS A 183 -6.09 4.42 28.52
CA LYS A 183 -5.49 4.74 29.84
C LYS A 183 -6.53 4.80 30.96
N ASP A 184 -7.79 5.06 30.59
CA ASP A 184 -8.96 5.04 31.48
C ASP A 184 -9.69 3.68 31.51
N ASN A 185 -9.15 2.66 30.83
CA ASN A 185 -9.75 1.34 30.64
C ASN A 185 -11.14 1.37 29.97
N SER A 186 -11.47 2.44 29.24
CA SER A 186 -12.75 2.57 28.53
C SER A 186 -12.80 1.66 27.30
N LYS A 187 -13.79 0.74 27.29
CA LYS A 187 -14.08 -0.11 26.13
C LYS A 187 -14.47 0.73 24.92
N ALA A 188 -15.29 1.77 25.11
CA ALA A 188 -15.75 2.63 24.02
C ALA A 188 -14.58 3.37 23.36
N THR A 189 -13.63 3.88 24.15
CA THR A 189 -12.42 4.53 23.65
C THR A 189 -11.61 3.57 22.77
N ARG A 190 -11.40 2.34 23.22
CA ARG A 190 -10.69 1.31 22.45
C ARG A 190 -11.41 0.92 21.16
N VAL A 191 -12.72 0.74 21.19
CA VAL A 191 -13.53 0.39 20.00
C VAL A 191 -13.47 1.53 18.98
N ASN A 192 -13.69 2.77 19.41
CA ASN A 192 -13.65 3.95 18.55
C ASN A 192 -12.26 4.14 17.92
N PHE A 193 -11.20 3.97 18.71
CA PHE A 193 -9.83 4.02 18.21
C PHE A 193 -9.59 2.96 17.13
N THR A 194 -10.01 1.71 17.38
CA THR A 194 -9.81 0.60 16.45
C THR A 194 -10.56 0.81 15.13
N GLN A 195 -11.82 1.27 15.20
CA GLN A 195 -12.60 1.58 13.99
C GLN A 195 -11.99 2.74 13.20
N ALA A 196 -11.56 3.81 13.88
CA ALA A 196 -10.92 4.93 13.22
C ALA A 196 -9.57 4.54 12.58
N SER A 197 -8.81 3.64 13.22
CA SER A 197 -7.58 3.07 12.66
C SER A 197 -7.90 2.26 11.39
N GLY A 198 -8.90 1.37 11.43
CA GLY A 198 -9.32 0.59 10.27
C GLY A 198 -9.76 1.45 9.08
N ALA A 199 -10.56 2.50 9.32
CA ALA A 199 -10.97 3.43 8.28
C ALA A 199 -9.77 4.17 7.65
N ARG A 200 -8.80 4.60 8.48
CA ARG A 200 -7.55 5.22 7.99
C ARG A 200 -6.72 4.23 7.17
N LEU A 201 -6.52 3.02 7.68
CA LEU A 201 -5.77 1.95 7.02
C LEU A 201 -6.35 1.70 5.62
N SER A 202 -7.67 1.52 5.52
CA SER A 202 -8.33 1.34 4.23
C SER A 202 -8.24 2.58 3.32
N ALA A 203 -8.26 3.80 3.86
CA ALA A 203 -8.05 5.00 3.05
C ALA A 203 -6.63 5.04 2.48
N MET A 204 -5.63 4.69 3.27
CA MET A 204 -4.23 4.71 2.84
C MET A 204 -3.94 3.70 1.73
N GLU A 205 -4.73 2.63 1.62
CA GLU A 205 -4.54 1.62 0.57
C GLU A 205 -4.75 2.18 -0.83
N HIS A 206 -5.63 3.17 -1.02
CA HIS A 206 -5.73 3.89 -2.29
C HIS A 206 -4.87 5.16 -2.30
N LEU A 207 -4.78 5.91 -1.19
CA LEU A 207 -4.08 7.20 -1.17
C LEU A 207 -2.58 7.08 -1.42
N VAL A 208 -1.91 6.10 -0.80
CA VAL A 208 -0.45 5.95 -0.95
C VAL A 208 -0.08 5.56 -2.38
N PRO A 209 -0.75 4.59 -3.02
CA PRO A 209 -0.54 4.34 -4.43
C PRO A 209 -0.97 5.51 -5.32
N GLU A 210 -2.10 6.19 -5.08
CA GLU A 210 -2.47 7.37 -5.87
C GLU A 210 -1.40 8.46 -5.81
N GLN A 211 -0.89 8.76 -4.62
CA GLN A 211 0.16 9.76 -4.43
C GLN A 211 1.48 9.35 -5.09
N THR A 212 1.78 8.04 -5.07
CA THR A 212 2.99 7.50 -5.68
C THR A 212 2.89 7.45 -7.19
N PHE A 213 1.73 7.09 -7.75
CA PHE A 213 1.57 6.77 -9.16
C PHE A 213 0.90 7.86 -10.01
N SER A 214 0.28 8.88 -9.41
CA SER A 214 -0.34 10.01 -10.13
C SER A 214 0.68 11.02 -10.64
N THR A 215 0.41 11.59 -11.83
CA THR A 215 1.07 12.80 -12.33
C THR A 215 0.03 13.83 -12.80
N PRO A 216 0.40 15.12 -12.98
CA PRO A 216 -0.52 16.12 -13.53
C PRO A 216 -1.10 15.73 -14.90
N GLU A 217 -0.32 15.03 -15.73
CA GLU A 217 -0.71 14.59 -17.08
C GLU A 217 -1.45 13.24 -17.09
N SER A 218 -1.27 12.42 -16.04
CA SER A 218 -1.83 11.08 -15.92
C SER A 218 -2.13 10.77 -14.45
N PRO A 219 -3.27 11.21 -13.92
CA PRO A 219 -3.67 10.88 -12.56
C PRO A 219 -3.91 9.38 -12.41
N ALA A 220 -3.49 8.81 -11.28
CA ALA A 220 -3.83 7.45 -10.88
C ALA A 220 -5.14 7.49 -10.08
N HIS A 221 -6.00 6.49 -10.29
CA HIS A 221 -7.28 6.40 -9.59
C HIS A 221 -7.37 5.09 -8.83
N GLY A 222 -7.10 5.17 -7.53
CA GLY A 222 -7.24 4.09 -6.59
C GLY A 222 -8.66 3.97 -6.05
N ILE A 223 -9.09 2.76 -5.74
CA ILE A 223 -10.35 2.47 -5.07
C ILE A 223 -10.08 1.60 -3.86
N SER A 224 -10.56 1.98 -2.68
CA SER A 224 -10.57 1.14 -1.49
C SER A 224 -11.98 1.08 -0.90
N ALA A 225 -12.21 0.23 0.11
CA ALA A 225 -13.54 0.07 0.70
C ALA A 225 -14.16 1.40 1.16
N VAL A 226 -13.38 2.22 1.88
CA VAL A 226 -13.86 3.53 2.37
C VAL A 226 -14.09 4.54 1.25
N LYS A 227 -13.27 4.51 0.19
CA LYS A 227 -13.47 5.39 -0.97
C LYS A 227 -14.68 4.98 -1.80
N ALA A 228 -14.90 3.68 -2.00
CA ALA A 228 -16.09 3.15 -2.64
C ALA A 228 -17.37 3.57 -1.89
N LEU A 229 -17.39 3.45 -0.55
CA LEU A 229 -18.51 3.94 0.25
C LEU A 229 -18.73 5.45 0.11
N ALA A 230 -17.66 6.24 0.08
CA ALA A 230 -17.75 7.69 -0.12
C ALA A 230 -18.27 8.06 -1.52
N LEU A 231 -17.82 7.36 -2.57
CA LEU A 231 -18.29 7.55 -3.94
C LEU A 231 -19.78 7.18 -4.07
N ALA A 232 -20.19 6.03 -3.53
CA ALA A 232 -21.59 5.62 -3.53
C ALA A 232 -22.49 6.65 -2.83
N ALA A 233 -22.06 7.15 -1.67
CA ALA A 233 -22.78 8.21 -0.96
C ALA A 233 -22.87 9.51 -1.79
N ALA A 234 -21.80 9.87 -2.50
CA ALA A 234 -21.77 11.04 -3.38
C ALA A 234 -22.67 10.87 -4.63
N GLU A 235 -22.84 9.66 -5.12
CA GLU A 235 -23.79 9.30 -6.19
C GLU A 235 -25.25 9.24 -5.70
N GLY A 236 -25.49 9.44 -4.40
CA GLY A 236 -26.81 9.41 -3.80
C GLY A 236 -27.31 8.01 -3.46
N GLN A 237 -26.45 6.99 -3.54
CA GLN A 237 -26.80 5.63 -3.12
C GLN A 237 -27.01 5.56 -1.62
N LYS A 238 -27.93 4.70 -1.19
CA LYS A 238 -28.10 4.41 0.23
C LYS A 238 -26.92 3.60 0.78
N ILE A 239 -26.31 4.11 1.86
CA ILE A 239 -25.35 3.36 2.68
C ILE A 239 -26.11 2.65 3.82
N TRP A 240 -26.02 1.34 3.85
CA TRP A 240 -26.68 0.49 4.84
C TRP A 240 -25.74 0.16 5.99
N THR A 241 -26.24 0.29 7.21
CA THR A 241 -25.71 -0.44 8.38
C THR A 241 -26.56 -1.68 8.56
N ILE A 242 -25.95 -2.85 8.40
CA ILE A 242 -26.64 -4.14 8.38
C ILE A 242 -26.30 -4.90 9.66
N THR A 243 -27.33 -5.24 10.40
CA THR A 243 -27.29 -6.07 11.61
C THR A 243 -28.19 -7.28 11.41
N GLN A 244 -28.19 -8.22 12.36
CA GLN A 244 -29.10 -9.38 12.28
C GLN A 244 -30.58 -8.97 12.21
N GLU A 245 -30.94 -7.83 12.79
CA GLU A 245 -32.32 -7.34 12.87
C GLU A 245 -32.88 -6.92 11.50
N ASN A 246 -32.02 -6.38 10.61
CA ASN A 246 -32.45 -5.86 9.32
C ASN A 246 -31.83 -6.61 8.12
N LEU A 247 -31.14 -7.73 8.37
CA LEU A 247 -30.34 -8.44 7.37
C LEU A 247 -31.13 -8.77 6.09
N GLU A 248 -32.28 -9.44 6.22
CA GLU A 248 -33.07 -9.82 5.04
C GLU A 248 -33.62 -8.60 4.30
N PHE A 249 -34.00 -7.56 5.02
CA PHE A 249 -34.51 -6.33 4.42
C PHE A 249 -33.41 -5.58 3.65
N ALA A 250 -32.24 -5.44 4.26
CA ALA A 250 -31.08 -4.83 3.62
C ALA A 250 -30.66 -5.62 2.38
N LEU A 251 -30.48 -6.95 2.48
CA LEU A 251 -30.08 -7.78 1.35
C LEU A 251 -31.13 -7.83 0.23
N SER A 252 -32.41 -7.68 0.53
CA SER A 252 -33.44 -7.55 -0.51
C SER A 252 -33.43 -6.21 -1.25
N SER A 253 -32.75 -5.20 -0.69
CA SER A 253 -32.67 -3.84 -1.22
C SER A 253 -31.30 -3.51 -1.83
N ILE A 254 -30.33 -4.40 -1.67
CA ILE A 254 -28.97 -4.27 -2.16
C ILE A 254 -28.85 -5.15 -3.42
N ASN A 255 -28.03 -4.71 -4.38
CA ASN A 255 -27.73 -5.40 -5.62
C ASN A 255 -26.22 -5.40 -5.85
N LEU A 256 -25.52 -6.25 -5.09
CA LEU A 256 -24.07 -6.47 -5.20
C LEU A 256 -23.79 -7.82 -5.85
N SER A 257 -22.53 -8.25 -5.90
CA SER A 257 -22.23 -9.61 -6.38
C SER A 257 -22.72 -10.64 -5.37
N ALA A 258 -23.07 -11.83 -5.87
CA ALA A 258 -23.53 -12.93 -5.01
C ALA A 258 -22.48 -13.34 -3.97
N GLU A 259 -21.18 -13.25 -4.29
CA GLU A 259 -20.12 -13.52 -3.30
C GLU A 259 -20.14 -12.50 -2.17
N VAL A 260 -20.27 -11.21 -2.48
CA VAL A 260 -20.30 -10.12 -1.49
C VAL A 260 -21.54 -10.23 -0.60
N GLU A 261 -22.72 -10.45 -1.18
CA GLU A 261 -23.95 -10.60 -0.41
C GLU A 261 -23.92 -11.84 0.50
N SER A 262 -23.34 -12.95 0.03
CA SER A 262 -23.15 -14.15 0.83
C SER A 262 -22.16 -13.92 1.98
N GLU A 263 -21.07 -13.19 1.75
CA GLU A 263 -20.10 -12.86 2.81
C GLU A 263 -20.74 -11.96 3.86
N ILE A 264 -21.44 -10.89 3.44
CA ILE A 264 -22.20 -10.01 4.35
C ILE A 264 -23.19 -10.81 5.21
N ARG A 265 -23.97 -11.69 4.58
CA ARG A 265 -24.93 -12.56 5.29
C ARG A 265 -24.24 -13.41 6.35
N ASN A 266 -23.18 -14.12 5.98
CA ASN A 266 -22.46 -15.01 6.89
C ASN A 266 -21.81 -14.25 8.05
N SER A 267 -21.19 -13.11 7.77
CA SER A 267 -20.56 -12.25 8.78
C SER A 267 -21.57 -11.66 9.75
N VAL A 268 -22.70 -11.16 9.27
CA VAL A 268 -23.76 -10.61 10.13
C VAL A 268 -24.38 -11.72 10.99
N LEU A 269 -24.60 -12.92 10.45
CA LEU A 269 -25.05 -14.08 11.22
C LEU A 269 -24.01 -14.51 12.28
N ALA A 270 -22.72 -14.28 12.04
CA ALA A 270 -21.64 -14.49 13.02
C ALA A 270 -21.52 -13.37 14.08
N GLY A 271 -22.39 -12.35 14.02
CA GLY A 271 -22.46 -11.27 15.01
C GLY A 271 -21.68 -10.00 14.65
N GLN A 272 -21.18 -9.90 13.41
CA GLN A 272 -20.59 -8.67 12.90
C GLN A 272 -21.66 -7.67 12.45
N ILE A 273 -21.29 -6.40 12.31
CA ILE A 273 -22.07 -5.35 11.67
C ILE A 273 -21.46 -5.09 10.30
N ALA A 274 -22.26 -5.18 9.24
CA ALA A 274 -21.80 -4.84 7.90
C ALA A 274 -22.17 -3.40 7.53
N THR A 275 -21.29 -2.73 6.78
CA THR A 275 -21.60 -1.46 6.12
C THR A 275 -21.43 -1.64 4.62
N ALA A 276 -22.46 -1.41 3.83
CA ALA A 276 -22.43 -1.62 2.38
C ALA A 276 -23.28 -0.58 1.66
N HIS A 277 -22.98 -0.33 0.38
CA HIS A 277 -23.81 0.50 -0.49
C HIS A 277 -24.78 -0.37 -1.32
N GLU A 278 -25.80 0.25 -1.91
CA GLU A 278 -26.94 -0.48 -2.50
C GLU A 278 -26.69 -1.07 -3.88
N ALA A 279 -25.75 -0.53 -4.66
CA ALA A 279 -25.48 -0.99 -6.03
C ALA A 279 -24.00 -0.88 -6.40
N GLN A 280 -23.55 -1.77 -7.28
CA GLN A 280 -22.18 -1.71 -7.80
C GLN A 280 -21.84 -0.34 -8.41
N LEU A 281 -20.62 0.10 -8.15
CA LEU A 281 -20.04 1.33 -8.67
C LEU A 281 -19.33 1.05 -9.98
N ASN A 282 -19.22 2.08 -10.82
CA ASN A 282 -18.32 2.11 -11.95
C ASN A 282 -17.33 3.27 -11.78
N TYR A 283 -16.07 2.96 -11.48
CA TYR A 283 -15.03 3.94 -11.20
C TYR A 283 -13.81 3.70 -12.08
N PHE A 284 -13.61 4.52 -13.10
CA PHE A 284 -12.46 4.45 -14.02
C PHE A 284 -12.22 3.07 -14.65
N GLY A 285 -13.28 2.29 -14.88
CA GLY A 285 -13.20 0.93 -15.45
C GLY A 285 -13.25 -0.19 -14.41
N TRP A 286 -13.15 0.14 -13.12
CA TRP A 286 -13.46 -0.78 -12.03
C TRP A 286 -14.98 -0.88 -11.87
N VAL A 287 -15.51 -2.09 -11.85
CA VAL A 287 -16.91 -2.35 -11.54
C VAL A 287 -16.98 -3.25 -10.32
N GLY A 288 -17.55 -2.74 -9.23
CA GLY A 288 -17.57 -3.49 -7.97
C GLY A 288 -18.19 -2.74 -6.81
N SER A 289 -17.95 -3.24 -5.60
CA SER A 289 -18.50 -2.66 -4.37
C SER A 289 -17.48 -2.61 -3.25
N GLY A 290 -17.60 -1.62 -2.36
CA GLY A 290 -16.82 -1.55 -1.13
C GLY A 290 -17.73 -1.78 0.07
N TYR A 291 -17.26 -2.56 1.03
CA TYR A 291 -18.04 -2.91 2.22
C TYR A 291 -17.13 -3.18 3.41
N LEU A 292 -17.70 -3.01 4.61
CA LEU A 292 -17.01 -3.22 5.89
C LEU A 292 -17.70 -4.33 6.65
N LEU A 293 -16.92 -5.13 7.39
CA LEU A 293 -17.41 -6.16 8.30
C LEU A 293 -16.74 -5.95 9.66
N ILE A 294 -17.47 -5.35 10.61
CA ILE A 294 -16.92 -4.89 11.88
C ILE A 294 -17.44 -5.75 13.03
N ASP A 295 -16.55 -6.24 13.88
CA ASP A 295 -16.92 -6.79 15.19
C ASP A 295 -17.29 -5.63 16.14
N PRO A 296 -18.56 -5.52 16.57
CA PRO A 296 -19.00 -4.42 17.43
C PRO A 296 -18.38 -4.45 18.85
N GLN A 297 -17.82 -5.59 19.29
CA GLN A 297 -17.25 -5.73 20.63
C GLN A 297 -15.82 -5.20 20.72
N THR A 298 -15.06 -5.34 19.63
CA THR A 298 -13.64 -4.99 19.57
C THR A 298 -13.37 -3.77 18.70
N GLY A 299 -14.24 -3.51 17.71
CA GLY A 299 -14.02 -2.51 16.67
C GLY A 299 -13.11 -2.98 15.55
N ALA A 300 -12.54 -4.19 15.64
CA ALA A 300 -11.77 -4.80 14.57
C ALA A 300 -12.69 -5.13 13.38
N GLY A 301 -12.18 -5.06 12.17
CA GLY A 301 -12.98 -5.40 11.02
C GLY A 301 -12.22 -5.52 9.71
N ALA A 302 -12.89 -6.12 8.74
CA ALA A 302 -12.41 -6.24 7.37
C ALA A 302 -12.97 -5.08 6.54
N TYR A 303 -12.09 -4.49 5.73
CA TYR A 303 -12.40 -3.39 4.82
C TYR A 303 -12.14 -3.91 3.41
N LYS A 304 -13.21 -4.19 2.66
CA LYS A 304 -13.14 -5.04 1.47
C LYS A 304 -13.65 -4.34 0.22
N ILE A 305 -13.08 -4.71 -0.91
CA ILE A 305 -13.60 -4.41 -2.24
C ILE A 305 -14.01 -5.70 -2.94
N ALA A 306 -15.01 -5.63 -3.82
CA ALA A 306 -15.46 -6.78 -4.62
C ALA A 306 -14.28 -7.33 -5.46
N GLY A 307 -14.15 -8.65 -5.52
CA GLY A 307 -12.97 -9.34 -6.07
C GLY A 307 -12.17 -10.12 -5.01
N GLY A 308 -12.49 -9.96 -3.72
CA GLY A 308 -11.93 -10.75 -2.63
C GLY A 308 -10.73 -10.11 -1.93
N SER A 309 -10.13 -9.08 -2.51
CA SER A 309 -9.04 -8.31 -1.90
C SER A 309 -9.51 -7.52 -0.68
N ASN A 310 -8.74 -7.56 0.42
CA ASN A 310 -8.94 -6.72 1.59
C ASN A 310 -8.10 -5.45 1.43
N GLY A 311 -8.42 -4.66 0.40
CA GLY A 311 -7.44 -3.73 -0.12
C GLY A 311 -7.95 -2.66 -1.07
N ALA A 312 -7.04 -2.19 -1.93
CA ALA A 312 -7.30 -1.21 -2.96
C ALA A 312 -6.74 -1.59 -4.33
N ASP A 313 -7.49 -1.23 -5.37
CA ASP A 313 -7.05 -1.36 -6.76
C ASP A 313 -6.76 0.02 -7.36
N ILE A 314 -5.68 0.14 -8.11
CA ILE A 314 -5.35 1.32 -8.91
C ILE A 314 -5.76 1.05 -10.36
N VAL A 315 -6.79 1.78 -10.80
CA VAL A 315 -7.43 1.60 -12.10
C VAL A 315 -7.26 2.86 -12.95
N GLY A 316 -7.02 2.69 -14.25
CA GLY A 316 -6.73 3.77 -15.19
C GLY A 316 -5.60 3.43 -16.15
N THR A 317 -5.23 4.36 -17.04
CA THR A 317 -4.22 4.14 -18.10
C THR A 317 -2.81 4.02 -17.52
N VAL A 318 -2.50 2.89 -16.87
CA VAL A 318 -1.14 2.54 -16.46
C VAL A 318 -0.37 1.94 -17.66
N ALA A 319 -0.53 2.53 -18.85
CA ALA A 319 0.06 2.07 -20.11
C ALA A 319 1.59 1.97 -20.03
N THR A 320 2.21 2.80 -19.18
CA THR A 320 3.65 2.77 -18.94
C THR A 320 4.09 1.50 -18.21
N THR A 321 3.34 1.01 -17.21
CA THR A 321 3.76 -0.16 -16.41
C THR A 321 3.58 -1.45 -17.20
N TRP A 322 2.49 -1.56 -17.96
CA TRP A 322 2.34 -2.63 -18.95
C TRP A 322 3.43 -2.57 -20.02
N GLY A 323 3.78 -1.36 -20.48
CA GLY A 323 4.91 -1.14 -21.39
C GLY A 323 6.24 -1.65 -20.84
N VAL A 324 6.50 -1.46 -19.55
CA VAL A 324 7.70 -1.99 -18.88
C VAL A 324 7.61 -3.50 -18.72
N ILE A 325 6.49 -4.05 -18.25
CA ILE A 325 6.29 -5.50 -18.06
C ILE A 325 6.43 -6.25 -19.39
N ALA A 326 5.77 -5.80 -20.45
CA ALA A 326 5.88 -6.38 -21.78
C ALA A 326 7.28 -6.19 -22.40
N ALA A 327 7.97 -5.07 -22.14
CA ALA A 327 9.36 -4.89 -22.54
C ALA A 327 10.35 -5.77 -21.77
N VAL A 328 10.04 -6.12 -20.51
CA VAL A 328 10.82 -7.10 -19.70
C VAL A 328 10.69 -8.50 -20.30
N PHE A 329 9.53 -8.86 -20.84
CA PHE A 329 9.34 -10.12 -21.57
C PHE A 329 10.08 -10.17 -22.93
N GLU A 330 10.35 -9.03 -23.55
CA GLU A 330 10.97 -8.90 -24.89
C GLU A 330 12.50 -8.62 -24.89
N ALA A 331 13.20 -8.90 -23.79
CA ALA A 331 14.66 -8.78 -23.63
C ALA A 331 15.24 -7.34 -23.59
N GLY A 332 15.51 -6.87 -22.35
CA GLY A 332 16.80 -6.28 -21.97
C GLY A 332 16.96 -4.77 -22.04
N LEU A 333 16.67 -4.10 -23.16
CA LEU A 333 17.05 -2.67 -23.33
C LEU A 333 15.86 -1.69 -23.47
N LEU A 334 14.68 -2.18 -23.87
CA LEU A 334 13.48 -1.35 -23.97
C LEU A 334 12.83 -1.03 -22.62
N VAL A 335 13.09 -1.87 -21.61
CA VAL A 335 12.61 -1.72 -20.23
C VAL A 335 12.89 -0.31 -19.71
N VAL A 336 14.05 0.23 -20.05
CA VAL A 336 14.60 1.40 -19.40
C VAL A 336 14.04 2.72 -19.95
N LYS A 337 13.77 2.78 -21.26
CA LYS A 337 13.15 3.96 -21.89
C LYS A 337 11.66 4.09 -21.54
N ALA A 338 10.97 2.96 -21.34
CA ALA A 338 9.57 2.93 -20.91
C ALA A 338 9.40 3.19 -19.40
N ALA A 339 10.40 2.87 -18.58
CA ALA A 339 10.37 3.04 -17.12
C ALA A 339 10.66 4.47 -16.63
N LYS A 340 11.25 5.33 -17.46
CA LYS A 340 11.59 6.72 -17.11
C LYS A 340 10.42 7.53 -16.47
N PRO A 341 9.18 7.53 -17.00
CA PRO A 341 8.04 8.20 -16.35
C PRO A 341 7.56 7.49 -15.07
N ILE A 342 7.84 6.20 -14.90
CA ILE A 342 7.46 5.41 -13.72
C ILE A 342 8.38 5.67 -12.54
N LEU A 343 9.64 6.10 -12.76
CA LEU A 343 10.63 6.21 -11.68
C LEU A 343 11.03 7.65 -11.30
N LEU A 344 10.54 8.66 -12.04
CA LEU A 344 10.31 10.01 -11.48
C LEU A 344 9.38 9.98 -10.25
N ARG A 345 8.64 8.87 -10.08
CA ARG A 345 7.72 8.58 -8.95
C ARG A 345 8.45 8.10 -7.69
N ALA A 346 9.69 7.62 -7.82
CA ALA A 346 10.53 7.21 -6.68
C ALA A 346 10.87 8.39 -5.76
N GLY A 347 10.89 9.62 -6.28
CA GLY A 347 11.10 10.84 -5.49
C GLY A 347 10.05 11.02 -4.39
N ALA A 348 8.76 10.76 -4.70
CA ALA A 348 7.67 10.86 -3.72
C ALA A 348 7.84 9.85 -2.57
N ILE A 349 8.20 8.60 -2.90
CA ILE A 349 8.55 7.57 -1.92
C ILE A 349 9.78 7.99 -1.11
N GLY A 350 10.83 8.50 -1.77
CA GLY A 350 12.04 8.99 -1.11
C GLY A 350 11.77 10.14 -0.14
N ALA A 351 10.81 11.02 -0.43
CA ALA A 351 10.38 12.08 0.48
C ALA A 351 9.58 11.54 1.68
N ILE A 352 8.69 10.56 1.45
CA ILE A 352 7.97 9.86 2.53
C ILE A 352 8.98 9.15 3.45
N LEU A 353 9.92 8.39 2.90
CA LEU A 353 10.97 7.71 3.66
C LEU A 353 11.88 8.70 4.40
N ALA A 354 12.25 9.83 3.78
CA ALA A 354 13.01 10.88 4.45
C ALA A 354 12.24 11.50 5.62
N PHE A 355 10.93 11.68 5.48
CA PHE A 355 10.05 12.15 6.55
C PHE A 355 9.96 11.13 7.68
N ILE A 356 9.84 9.84 7.36
CA ILE A 356 9.85 8.74 8.35
C ILE A 356 11.18 8.71 9.12
N SER A 357 12.32 8.76 8.43
CA SER A 357 13.63 8.81 9.08
C SER A 357 13.82 10.05 9.95
N LEU A 358 13.27 11.20 9.54
CA LEU A 358 13.23 12.41 10.37
C LEU A 358 12.41 12.20 11.65
N LEU A 359 11.20 11.65 11.54
CA LEU A 359 10.34 11.38 12.69
C LEU A 359 10.98 10.40 13.67
N ALA A 360 11.58 9.31 13.18
CA ALA A 360 12.29 8.35 14.02
C ALA A 360 13.51 8.98 14.72
N SER A 361 14.26 9.83 14.00
CA SER A 361 15.38 10.58 14.58
C SER A 361 14.91 11.53 15.68
N LEU A 362 13.79 12.22 15.47
CA LEU A 362 13.18 13.12 16.47
C LEU A 362 12.65 12.35 17.69
N ALA A 363 12.05 11.17 17.49
CA ALA A 363 11.58 10.30 18.58
C ALA A 363 12.76 9.84 19.46
N SER A 364 13.86 9.38 18.84
CA SER A 364 15.07 8.99 19.57
C SER A 364 15.71 10.15 20.37
N LEU A 365 15.64 11.37 19.82
CA LEU A 365 16.12 12.58 20.48
C LEU A 365 15.21 13.00 21.65
N SER A 366 13.89 12.87 21.51
CA SER A 366 12.93 13.14 22.59
C SER A 366 13.10 12.17 23.78
N ALA A 367 13.41 10.91 23.50
CA ALA A 367 13.73 9.91 24.52
C ALA A 367 15.05 10.22 25.26
N SER A 368 15.97 10.95 24.62
CA SER A 368 17.28 11.31 25.17
C SER A 368 17.31 12.68 25.87
N CYS A 369 16.49 13.65 25.43
CA CYS A 369 16.56 15.05 25.85
C CYS A 369 15.28 15.61 26.51
N GLY A 370 14.20 14.82 26.66
CA GLY A 370 12.96 15.24 27.34
C GLY A 370 12.14 16.32 26.62
N LEU A 371 11.25 17.02 27.33
CA LEU A 371 10.26 17.98 26.78
C LEU A 371 10.86 19.23 26.08
N PHE A 372 12.17 19.47 26.19
CA PHE A 372 12.83 20.67 25.65
C PHE A 372 12.84 20.72 24.11
N VAL A 373 12.72 19.57 23.44
CA VAL A 373 12.70 19.44 21.96
C VAL A 373 11.30 19.52 21.35
N PHE A 374 10.24 19.53 22.16
CA PHE A 374 8.85 19.49 21.69
C PHE A 374 8.42 20.67 20.78
N PRO A 375 8.76 21.95 21.08
CA PRO A 375 8.38 23.06 20.20
C PRO A 375 9.11 23.03 18.85
N LEU A 376 10.36 22.53 18.85
CA LEU A 376 11.15 22.35 17.65
C LEU A 376 10.61 21.19 16.80
N MET A 377 10.16 20.09 17.43
CA MET A 377 9.48 19.00 16.73
C MET A 377 8.23 19.49 16.01
N VAL A 378 7.37 20.27 16.68
CA VAL A 378 6.15 20.81 16.05
C VAL A 378 6.48 21.74 14.88
N MET A 379 7.52 22.57 15.01
CA MET A 379 7.99 23.44 13.92
C MET A 379 8.53 22.64 12.72
N LEU A 380 9.34 21.59 12.97
CA LEU A 380 9.91 20.73 11.93
C LEU A 380 8.84 19.88 11.24
N ILE A 381 7.85 19.37 11.99
CA ILE A 381 6.68 18.67 11.45
C ILE A 381 5.84 19.61 10.60
N GLY A 382 5.57 20.83 11.07
CA GLY A 382 4.84 21.84 10.29
C GLY A 382 5.55 22.24 9.00
N LEU A 383 6.88 22.38 9.04
CA LEU A 383 7.71 22.63 7.86
C LEU A 383 7.69 21.46 6.89
N SER A 384 7.88 20.23 7.37
CA SER A 384 7.85 19.04 6.51
C SER A 384 6.48 18.80 5.88
N VAL A 385 5.38 19.00 6.60
CA VAL A 385 4.02 18.93 6.03
C VAL A 385 3.78 20.04 5.00
N GLY A 386 4.19 21.29 5.29
CA GLY A 386 4.09 22.39 4.33
C GLY A 386 4.93 22.18 3.07
N LEU A 387 6.08 21.53 3.21
CA LEU A 387 6.99 21.17 2.12
C LEU A 387 6.47 19.98 1.29
N ILE A 388 5.87 18.97 1.92
CA ILE A 388 5.10 17.90 1.23
C ILE A 388 3.93 18.52 0.46
N TYR A 389 3.24 19.50 1.03
CA TYR A 389 2.16 20.19 0.34
C TYR A 389 2.64 21.04 -0.85
N LEU A 390 3.80 21.69 -0.74
CA LEU A 390 4.41 22.46 -1.82
C LEU A 390 4.94 21.56 -2.96
N SER A 391 5.36 20.34 -2.62
CA SER A 391 5.82 19.36 -3.62
C SER A 391 4.67 18.76 -4.43
N LEU A 392 3.46 18.68 -3.86
CA LEU A 392 2.21 18.36 -4.58
C LEU A 392 1.89 19.39 -5.69
N ILE A 393 2.37 20.63 -5.56
CA ILE A 393 2.06 21.73 -6.49
C ILE A 393 3.12 21.86 -7.60
N THR A 394 4.37 21.49 -7.32
CA THR A 394 5.52 21.85 -8.19
C THR A 394 6.12 20.70 -8.99
N GLY A 395 5.70 19.44 -8.74
CA GLY A 395 6.16 18.26 -9.48
C GLY A 395 7.53 17.71 -9.05
N GLY A 396 7.90 16.54 -9.59
CA GLY A 396 8.95 15.64 -9.07
C GLY A 396 10.36 16.21 -8.86
N LEU A 397 10.76 17.26 -9.59
CA LEU A 397 12.06 17.93 -9.40
C LEU A 397 12.13 18.74 -8.09
N GLY A 398 10.99 19.26 -7.62
CA GLY A 398 10.90 19.90 -6.31
C GLY A 398 11.12 18.91 -5.17
N ILE A 399 10.77 17.63 -5.37
CA ILE A 399 10.84 16.60 -4.33
C ILE A 399 12.29 16.20 -3.99
N LEU A 400 13.19 16.15 -4.97
CA LEU A 400 14.60 15.77 -4.77
C LEU A 400 15.38 16.84 -3.99
N ILE A 401 15.28 18.10 -4.41
CA ILE A 401 15.95 19.20 -3.71
C ILE A 401 15.40 19.30 -2.28
N LEU A 402 14.10 19.10 -2.11
CA LEU A 402 13.44 19.21 -0.83
C LEU A 402 13.75 18.04 0.10
N SER A 403 13.83 16.80 -0.40
CA SER A 403 14.22 15.63 0.41
C SER A 403 15.68 15.71 0.85
N GLN A 404 16.58 16.20 -0.02
CA GLN A 404 17.98 16.44 0.31
C GLN A 404 18.12 17.58 1.33
N VAL A 405 17.40 18.68 1.14
CA VAL A 405 17.39 19.83 2.05
C VAL A 405 16.79 19.44 3.41
N LEU A 406 15.65 18.73 3.45
CA LEU A 406 15.06 18.22 4.70
C LEU A 406 15.99 17.25 5.40
N SER A 407 16.61 16.32 4.69
CA SER A 407 17.57 15.38 5.29
C SER A 407 18.81 16.08 5.83
N TYR A 408 19.35 17.06 5.11
CA TYR A 408 20.49 17.86 5.56
C TYR A 408 20.14 18.70 6.80
N PHE A 409 19.00 19.39 6.80
CA PHE A 409 18.53 20.14 7.97
C PHE A 409 18.18 19.24 9.15
N ALA A 410 17.63 18.05 8.90
CA ALA A 410 17.36 17.05 9.92
C ALA A 410 18.66 16.58 10.58
N SER A 411 19.65 16.15 9.79
CA SER A 411 20.94 15.69 10.30
C SER A 411 21.73 16.80 11.00
N PHE A 412 21.67 18.02 10.46
CA PHE A 412 22.32 19.19 11.07
C PHE A 412 21.65 19.58 12.40
N ALA A 413 20.32 19.63 12.46
CA ALA A 413 19.58 19.95 13.68
C ALA A 413 19.77 18.86 14.75
N VAL A 414 19.67 17.58 14.38
CA VAL A 414 19.90 16.45 15.29
C VAL A 414 21.34 16.45 15.83
N GLY A 415 22.34 16.72 14.97
CA GLY A 415 23.74 16.82 15.40
C GLY A 415 24.00 17.97 16.38
N GLN A 416 23.52 19.17 16.08
CA GLN A 416 23.65 20.35 16.96
C GLN A 416 22.97 20.13 18.32
N ILE A 417 21.79 19.48 18.33
CA ILE A 417 21.02 19.23 19.56
C ILE A 417 21.62 18.09 20.38
N SER A 418 22.10 17.01 19.74
CA SER A 418 22.85 15.95 20.41
C SER A 418 24.08 16.52 21.13
N ASP A 419 24.83 17.41 20.48
CA ASP A 419 26.01 18.03 21.08
C ASP A 419 25.65 19.04 22.18
N ALA A 420 24.49 19.68 22.10
CA ALA A 420 23.96 20.52 23.17
C ALA A 420 23.47 19.70 24.38
N CYS A 421 22.79 18.56 24.15
CA CYS A 421 22.33 17.66 25.22
C CYS A 421 23.49 16.96 25.93
N LYS A 422 24.65 16.74 25.28
CA LYS A 422 25.86 16.22 25.95
C LYS A 422 26.55 17.25 26.85
N LYS A 423 26.20 18.54 26.74
CA LYS A 423 26.79 19.64 27.50
C LYS A 423 25.92 20.10 28.68
N ILE A 424 24.73 19.52 28.83
CA ILE A 424 23.80 19.67 29.96
C ILE A 424 23.85 18.36 30.75
#